data_AF-A0A9W7GEY4-F1
#
_entry.id   AF-A0A9W7GEY4-F1
#
_cell.length_a   1.000
_cell.length_b   1.000
_cell.length_c   1.000
_cell.angle_alpha   90.00
_cell.angle_beta   90.00
_cell.angle_gamma   90.00
#
_symmetry.space_group_name_H-M   'P 1'
#
loop_
_entity.id
_entity.type
_entity.pdbx_description
1 polymer ?
#
loop_
_entity_poly.entity_id
_entity_poly.type
_entity_poly.pdbx_seq_one_letter_code
_entity_poly.pdbx_strand_id
1 'polypeptide(L)'
;MASTTRWATKTQAPAMVYISGEEMTNYACELIVKDWIDPYFSTEKWQHFDMSCKNRDNTDDKVLHDAVAAGAKIGAIFKEPTITPTAEQKEEFGLKNSLGSPNGAMRRGWNGITISRDTIHIDGVELGFKKPVLFERHAVGGEYGAGWNTVGQGKLLTTFHPLKGDPILVDSRDLEDEHNVVVVYHNPLDNVTDLAHHFFSRCLEAEVVPYVVTKKTVFKWQEGFWAIHKKVFDEHYKEAFASKGLLDNTGGDLQHLISDAATMQIIRWTGGNFGMSAHNYDGDMLTDEVAQVHRSPGFITSNLIGKREDGAMIKEYEASHGTVSDLWHAHLRGEETSLNPLGLVEAMIGSMQHAAKLELDADPSTQENYDRVMTWTVTLRKAMHNTFRYGQGTRDMSGPTGYTTEDFIKKVAWRLDRYLVQQEDEDAPVLGEPSRAFRRNFTVDENAVQEMFNQYDTDGNGAIDLKEFTEFMVKMGVAPMRDAGKKEGKESDV
;
A
#
# COMPACT_ATOMS: atom_id res chain seq x y z
N MET A 1 24.14 32.94 6.93
CA MET A 1 24.46 32.71 8.35
C MET A 1 23.25 32.29 9.22
N ALA A 2 22.00 32.36 8.73
CA ALA A 2 20.82 31.93 9.50
C ALA A 2 20.43 30.45 9.36
N SER A 3 20.86 29.71 8.32
CA SER A 3 20.44 28.31 8.10
C SER A 3 21.23 27.28 8.91
N THR A 4 22.51 27.54 9.21
CA THR A 4 23.40 26.60 9.92
C THR A 4 23.02 26.34 11.37
N THR A 5 22.22 27.21 11.98
CA THR A 5 21.80 27.10 13.39
C THR A 5 20.46 26.40 13.59
N ARG A 6 19.64 26.25 12.53
CA ARG A 6 18.24 25.75 12.65
C ARG A 6 18.14 24.30 13.12
N TRP A 7 19.18 23.50 12.89
CA TRP A 7 19.24 22.08 13.25
C TRP A 7 20.26 21.77 14.36
N ALA A 8 20.81 22.80 15.00
CA ALA A 8 21.83 22.63 16.05
C ALA A 8 21.29 22.05 17.37
N THR A 9 19.97 22.13 17.59
CA THR A 9 19.28 21.57 18.76
C THR A 9 18.22 20.59 18.31
N LYS A 10 18.06 19.46 19.03
CA LYS A 10 16.98 18.51 18.77
C LYS A 10 15.63 19.15 19.07
N THR A 11 14.64 18.89 18.22
CA THR A 11 13.24 19.26 18.46
C THR A 11 12.47 18.08 19.04
N GLN A 12 11.52 18.31 19.94
CA GLN A 12 10.67 17.23 20.42
C GLN A 12 9.77 16.73 19.28
N ALA A 13 9.89 15.44 18.92
CA ALA A 13 8.97 14.81 17.99
C ALA A 13 7.54 14.82 18.59
N PRO A 14 6.49 15.06 17.77
CA PRO A 14 5.11 14.91 18.20
C PRO A 14 4.83 13.50 18.72
N ALA A 15 3.81 13.37 19.59
CA ALA A 15 3.44 12.07 20.15
C ALA A 15 2.93 11.12 19.05
N MET A 16 3.44 9.90 19.04
CA MET A 16 3.15 8.89 18.03
C MET A 16 3.24 7.50 18.66
N VAL A 17 2.44 6.56 18.18
CA VAL A 17 2.62 5.13 18.47
C VAL A 17 3.65 4.55 17.51
N TYR A 18 4.65 3.85 18.03
CA TYR A 18 5.64 3.13 17.25
C TYR A 18 5.50 1.63 17.54
N ILE A 19 5.05 0.87 16.55
CA ILE A 19 4.91 -0.59 16.67
C ILE A 19 6.10 -1.24 15.97
N SER A 20 6.99 -1.85 16.74
CA SER A 20 8.14 -2.57 16.18
C SER A 20 7.79 -4.00 15.83
N GLY A 21 8.39 -4.50 14.77
CA GLY A 21 8.29 -5.88 14.31
C GLY A 21 9.51 -6.68 14.73
N GLU A 22 10.01 -7.49 13.80
CA GLU A 22 11.19 -8.34 13.99
C GLU A 22 12.04 -8.40 12.71
N GLU A 23 13.15 -9.14 12.78
CA GLU A 23 14.02 -9.48 11.65
C GLU A 23 14.64 -8.25 10.94
N MET A 24 14.81 -8.33 9.62
CA MET A 24 15.58 -7.36 8.84
C MET A 24 14.92 -5.97 8.84
N THR A 25 13.59 -5.91 8.83
CA THR A 25 12.89 -4.62 8.85
C THR A 25 13.03 -3.92 10.18
N ASN A 26 13.00 -4.65 11.30
CA ASN A 26 13.22 -4.07 12.61
C ASN A 26 14.66 -3.54 12.74
N TYR A 27 15.66 -4.33 12.33
CA TYR A 27 17.05 -3.89 12.27
C TYR A 27 17.24 -2.62 11.42
N ALA A 28 16.67 -2.59 10.22
CA ALA A 28 16.78 -1.42 9.35
C ALA A 28 16.06 -0.18 9.93
N CYS A 29 14.91 -0.36 10.58
CA CYS A 29 14.18 0.71 11.24
C CYS A 29 14.95 1.28 12.44
N GLU A 30 15.63 0.44 13.23
CA GLU A 30 16.53 0.92 14.30
C GLU A 30 17.66 1.80 13.74
N LEU A 31 18.28 1.38 12.63
CA LEU A 31 19.31 2.18 11.95
C LEU A 31 18.74 3.50 11.41
N ILE A 32 17.55 3.49 10.80
CA ILE A 32 16.89 4.69 10.29
C ILE A 32 16.58 5.67 11.43
N VAL A 33 16.01 5.20 12.54
CA VAL A 33 15.71 6.04 13.70
C VAL A 33 17.01 6.66 14.23
N LYS A 34 18.04 5.83 14.43
CA LYS A 34 19.33 6.26 14.97
C LYS A 34 20.06 7.28 14.07
N ASP A 35 20.15 7.00 12.77
CA ASP A 35 21.01 7.77 11.88
C ASP A 35 20.26 8.93 11.21
N TRP A 36 18.93 8.86 11.08
CA TRP A 36 18.15 9.90 10.39
C TRP A 36 17.25 10.70 11.32
N ILE A 37 16.71 10.13 12.40
CA ILE A 37 15.72 10.82 13.25
C ILE A 37 16.38 11.40 14.51
N ASP A 38 17.06 10.55 15.28
CA ASP A 38 17.70 10.93 16.53
C ASP A 38 18.64 12.14 16.42
N PRO A 39 19.37 12.40 15.32
CA PRO A 39 20.20 13.60 15.21
C PRO A 39 19.40 14.91 15.30
N TYR A 40 18.13 14.91 14.90
CA TYR A 40 17.32 16.12 14.77
C TYR A 40 16.10 16.17 15.70
N PHE A 41 15.63 15.01 16.16
CA PHE A 41 14.44 14.91 17.00
C PHE A 41 14.70 14.12 18.29
N SER A 42 14.03 14.55 19.37
CA SER A 42 13.85 13.75 20.58
C SER A 42 12.59 12.90 20.41
N THR A 43 12.71 11.60 20.56
CA THR A 43 11.60 10.62 20.43
C THR A 43 10.96 10.27 21.77
N GLU A 44 11.22 11.04 22.85
CA GLU A 44 10.69 10.76 24.20
C GLU A 44 9.15 10.66 24.30
N LYS A 45 8.42 11.32 23.40
CA LYS A 45 6.95 11.24 23.32
C LYS A 45 6.43 10.03 22.52
N TRP A 46 7.31 9.24 21.90
CA TRP A 46 6.91 8.04 21.17
C TRP A 46 6.59 6.91 22.13
N GLN A 47 5.44 6.25 21.90
CA GLN A 47 5.02 5.08 22.67
C GLN A 47 5.36 3.83 21.87
N HIS A 48 6.39 3.11 22.34
CA HIS A 48 6.91 1.92 21.67
C HIS A 48 6.18 0.65 22.14
N PHE A 49 5.77 -0.17 21.18
CA PHE A 49 5.14 -1.47 21.41
C PHE A 49 5.87 -2.55 20.62
N ASP A 50 6.51 -3.47 21.32
CA ASP A 50 7.17 -4.64 20.71
C ASP A 50 6.12 -5.66 20.28
N MET A 51 5.92 -5.78 18.96
CA MET A 51 4.95 -6.68 18.35
C MET A 51 5.58 -7.97 17.84
N SER A 52 6.78 -8.33 18.33
CA SER A 52 7.40 -9.61 18.07
C SER A 52 6.49 -10.77 18.43
N CYS A 53 6.55 -11.87 17.67
CA CYS A 53 5.83 -13.10 17.93
C CYS A 53 6.06 -13.57 19.37
N LYS A 54 7.30 -13.49 19.85
CA LYS A 54 7.67 -13.89 21.20
C LYS A 54 7.04 -12.98 22.27
N ASN A 55 7.05 -11.65 22.08
CA ASN A 55 6.44 -10.75 23.06
C ASN A 55 4.91 -10.82 23.04
N ARG A 56 4.30 -10.96 21.86
CA ARG A 56 2.86 -11.22 21.71
C ARG A 56 2.44 -12.51 22.42
N ASP A 57 3.18 -13.60 22.23
CA ASP A 57 2.89 -14.88 22.91
C ASP A 57 3.13 -14.80 24.42
N ASN A 58 4.18 -14.10 24.88
CA ASN A 58 4.48 -13.92 26.30
C ASN A 58 3.46 -13.06 27.04
N THR A 59 2.81 -12.14 26.34
CA THR A 59 1.83 -11.21 26.92
C THR A 59 0.38 -11.62 26.64
N ASP A 60 0.16 -12.79 26.02
CA ASP A 60 -1.16 -13.23 25.55
C ASP A 60 -1.88 -12.15 24.74
N ASP A 61 -1.16 -11.53 23.79
CA ASP A 61 -1.60 -10.40 22.96
C ASP A 61 -2.00 -9.13 23.73
N LYS A 62 -1.71 -9.01 25.03
CA LYS A 62 -1.94 -7.77 25.78
C LYS A 62 -1.20 -6.57 25.16
N VAL A 63 0.03 -6.78 24.63
CA VAL A 63 0.77 -5.70 23.95
C VAL A 63 0.04 -5.16 22.72
N LEU A 64 -0.67 -6.01 21.97
CA LEU A 64 -1.51 -5.61 20.84
C LEU A 64 -2.69 -4.75 21.31
N HIS A 65 -3.37 -5.18 22.37
CA HIS A 65 -4.49 -4.42 22.93
C HIS A 65 -4.06 -3.04 23.47
N ASP A 66 -2.89 -2.99 24.14
CA ASP A 66 -2.33 -1.73 24.63
C ASP A 66 -1.92 -0.80 23.47
N ALA A 67 -1.32 -1.34 22.40
CA ALA A 67 -0.99 -0.58 21.20
C ALA A 67 -2.25 -0.04 20.49
N VAL A 68 -3.32 -0.84 20.40
CA VAL A 68 -4.60 -0.39 19.84
C VAL A 68 -5.20 0.73 20.69
N ALA A 69 -5.20 0.60 22.02
CA ALA A 69 -5.69 1.64 22.92
C ALA A 69 -4.87 2.94 22.81
N ALA A 70 -3.54 2.84 22.72
CA ALA A 70 -2.67 3.98 22.51
C ALA A 70 -2.92 4.64 21.14
N GLY A 71 -3.07 3.84 20.08
CA GLY A 71 -3.37 4.33 18.74
C GLY A 71 -4.71 5.06 18.65
N ALA A 72 -5.74 4.56 19.35
CA ALA A 72 -7.04 5.23 19.44
C ALA A 72 -6.93 6.58 20.16
N LYS A 73 -6.07 6.70 21.17
CA LYS A 73 -5.83 7.93 21.92
C LYS A 73 -4.97 8.95 21.17
N ILE A 74 -3.89 8.50 20.54
CA ILE A 74 -2.89 9.37 19.88
C ILE A 74 -3.31 9.71 18.45
N GLY A 75 -3.83 8.74 17.68
CA GLY A 75 -4.30 8.94 16.32
C GLY A 75 -3.24 8.88 15.22
N ALA A 76 -1.94 8.82 15.57
CA ALA A 76 -0.84 8.67 14.63
C ALA A 76 0.02 7.45 15.00
N ILE A 77 0.17 6.52 14.06
CA ILE A 77 0.84 5.23 14.28
C ILE A 77 1.81 4.95 13.13
N PHE A 78 3.05 4.65 13.47
CA PHE A 78 3.98 3.94 12.59
C PHE A 78 4.00 2.47 12.98
N LYS A 79 3.93 1.58 11.99
CA LYS A 79 4.00 0.14 12.21
C LYS A 79 5.01 -0.49 11.26
N GLU A 80 5.99 -1.16 11.83
CA GLU A 80 6.88 -2.06 11.10
C GLU A 80 6.13 -3.32 10.63
N PRO A 81 6.61 -4.00 9.58
CA PRO A 81 6.12 -5.34 9.24
C PRO A 81 6.24 -6.30 10.42
N THR A 82 5.21 -7.12 10.62
CA THR A 82 5.17 -8.13 11.70
C THR A 82 4.92 -9.51 11.13
N ILE A 83 5.42 -10.55 11.80
CA ILE A 83 5.19 -11.94 11.39
C ILE A 83 3.81 -12.38 11.89
N THR A 84 3.02 -12.99 10.99
CA THR A 84 1.89 -13.84 11.38
C THR A 84 2.37 -15.28 11.26
N PRO A 85 2.70 -15.95 12.38
CA PRO A 85 3.47 -17.19 12.34
C PRO A 85 2.68 -18.32 11.70
N THR A 86 3.30 -19.03 10.75
CA THR A 86 2.78 -20.31 10.24
C THR A 86 2.82 -21.38 11.34
N ALA A 87 2.22 -22.55 11.10
CA ALA A 87 2.33 -23.68 12.04
C ALA A 87 3.79 -24.12 12.25
N GLU A 88 4.60 -24.07 11.19
CA GLU A 88 6.03 -24.38 11.22
C GLU A 88 6.81 -23.33 12.02
N GLN A 89 6.56 -22.04 11.77
CA GLN A 89 7.19 -20.94 12.51
C GLN A 89 6.76 -20.91 13.98
N LYS A 90 5.52 -21.33 14.29
CA LYS A 90 5.06 -21.48 15.67
C LYS A 90 5.94 -22.48 16.44
N GLU A 91 6.25 -23.61 15.81
CA GLU A 91 7.15 -24.62 16.38
C GLU A 91 8.59 -24.10 16.47
N GLU A 92 9.10 -23.48 15.40
CA GLU A 92 10.45 -22.89 15.34
C GLU A 92 10.67 -21.85 16.45
N PHE A 93 9.71 -20.94 16.65
CA PHE A 93 9.79 -19.88 17.66
C PHE A 93 9.41 -20.35 19.07
N GLY A 94 8.89 -21.57 19.22
CA GLY A 94 8.44 -22.13 20.50
C GLY A 94 7.24 -21.37 21.11
N LEU A 95 6.29 -20.93 20.29
CA LEU A 95 5.12 -20.17 20.75
C LEU A 95 4.08 -21.10 21.38
N LYS A 96 3.46 -20.66 22.48
CA LYS A 96 2.38 -21.39 23.17
C LYS A 96 1.12 -21.41 22.31
N ASN A 97 0.72 -20.24 21.80
CA ASN A 97 -0.55 -20.03 21.11
C ASN A 97 -0.34 -19.81 19.61
N SER A 98 -1.34 -20.20 18.81
CA SER A 98 -1.37 -19.81 17.39
C SER A 98 -1.90 -18.38 17.31
N LEU A 99 -1.00 -17.42 17.10
CA LEU A 99 -1.35 -16.01 17.06
C LEU A 99 -1.94 -15.62 15.69
N GLY A 100 -3.11 -14.98 15.70
CA GLY A 100 -3.67 -14.38 14.49
C GLY A 100 -2.92 -13.12 14.05
N SER A 101 -3.25 -12.60 12.86
CA SER A 101 -2.70 -11.34 12.38
C SER A 101 -3.15 -10.17 13.27
N PRO A 102 -2.23 -9.26 13.69
CA PRO A 102 -2.58 -8.10 14.49
C PRO A 102 -3.40 -7.07 13.70
N ASN A 103 -3.31 -7.10 12.36
CA ASN A 103 -3.95 -6.15 11.45
C ASN A 103 -5.47 -6.12 11.63
N GLY A 104 -6.10 -7.28 11.85
CA GLY A 104 -7.55 -7.35 12.07
C GLY A 104 -8.00 -6.65 13.36
N ALA A 105 -7.21 -6.76 14.44
CA ALA A 105 -7.50 -6.09 15.70
C ALA A 105 -7.34 -4.57 15.59
N MET A 106 -6.28 -4.11 14.93
CA MET A 106 -6.02 -2.69 14.67
C MET A 106 -7.11 -2.04 13.82
N ARG A 107 -7.47 -2.67 12.69
CA ARG A 107 -8.55 -2.18 11.80
C ARG A 107 -9.87 -2.03 12.54
N ARG A 108 -10.23 -2.99 13.41
CA ARG A 108 -11.46 -2.88 14.23
C ARG A 108 -11.33 -1.83 15.32
N GLY A 109 -10.22 -1.82 16.05
CA GLY A 109 -10.00 -0.93 17.19
C GLY A 109 -9.90 0.55 16.83
N TRP A 110 -9.57 0.86 15.56
CA TRP A 110 -9.46 2.23 15.07
C TRP A 110 -10.59 2.64 14.10
N ASN A 111 -11.68 1.86 14.03
CA ASN A 111 -12.79 2.08 13.11
C ASN A 111 -12.32 2.26 11.65
N GLY A 112 -11.51 1.32 11.17
CA GLY A 112 -10.91 1.36 9.85
C GLY A 112 -11.95 1.57 8.74
N ILE A 113 -11.72 2.61 7.95
CA ILE A 113 -12.52 2.96 6.77
C ILE A 113 -11.86 2.34 5.55
N THR A 114 -10.60 2.68 5.30
CA THR A 114 -9.86 2.24 4.12
C THR A 114 -8.41 1.97 4.45
N ILE A 115 -7.76 1.16 3.62
CA ILE A 115 -6.32 1.00 3.55
C ILE A 115 -5.91 1.59 2.22
N SER A 116 -5.28 2.75 2.28
CA SER A 116 -4.81 3.44 1.09
C SER A 116 -3.48 2.83 0.64
N ARG A 117 -3.44 2.35 -0.60
CA ARG A 117 -2.26 1.72 -1.21
C ARG A 117 -1.90 2.43 -2.50
N ASP A 118 -0.94 3.34 -2.40
CA ASP A 118 -0.56 4.22 -3.49
C ASP A 118 0.83 3.89 -4.02
N THR A 119 1.05 4.09 -5.31
CA THR A 119 2.38 3.96 -5.91
C THR A 119 3.33 5.05 -5.41
N ILE A 120 4.54 4.64 -4.99
CA ILE A 120 5.61 5.56 -4.60
C ILE A 120 6.45 5.92 -5.83
N HIS A 121 6.47 7.20 -6.15
CA HIS A 121 7.30 7.75 -7.23
C HIS A 121 8.58 8.39 -6.69
N ILE A 122 9.69 8.16 -7.38
CA ILE A 122 10.96 8.85 -7.15
C ILE A 122 11.14 9.86 -8.27
N ASP A 123 11.17 11.16 -7.94
CA ASP A 123 11.35 12.22 -8.93
C ASP A 123 12.59 11.96 -9.79
N GLY A 124 12.40 11.89 -11.11
CA GLY A 124 13.48 11.62 -12.06
C GLY A 124 13.87 10.15 -12.21
N VAL A 125 13.08 9.19 -11.71
CA VAL A 125 13.22 7.76 -12.00
C VAL A 125 11.91 7.23 -12.58
N GLU A 126 11.93 6.74 -13.82
CA GLU A 126 10.76 6.08 -14.40
C GLU A 126 10.52 4.72 -13.70
N LEU A 127 9.26 4.42 -13.41
CA LEU A 127 8.81 3.14 -12.81
C LEU A 127 7.69 2.57 -13.68
N GLY A 128 7.16 1.40 -13.32
CA GLY A 128 6.16 0.72 -14.15
C GLY A 128 4.86 1.51 -14.39
N PHE A 129 4.50 2.42 -13.47
CA PHE A 129 3.48 3.44 -13.73
C PHE A 129 4.14 4.81 -13.85
N LYS A 130 3.89 5.50 -14.96
CA LYS A 130 4.49 6.82 -15.24
C LYS A 130 3.95 7.95 -14.36
N LYS A 131 2.70 7.83 -13.93
CA LYS A 131 2.01 8.77 -13.06
C LYS A 131 1.44 8.04 -11.83
N PRO A 132 1.11 8.74 -10.74
CA PRO A 132 0.54 8.14 -9.55
C PRO A 132 -0.70 7.29 -9.84
N VAL A 133 -0.79 6.16 -9.15
CA VAL A 133 -1.99 5.33 -9.04
C VAL A 133 -2.39 5.31 -7.56
N LEU A 134 -3.65 5.63 -7.29
CA LEU A 134 -4.22 5.59 -5.95
C LEU A 134 -5.11 4.37 -5.79
N PHE A 135 -5.10 3.73 -4.63
CA PHE A 135 -5.99 2.60 -4.37
C PHE A 135 -6.57 2.68 -2.98
N GLU A 136 -7.89 2.54 -2.87
CA GLU A 136 -8.60 2.47 -1.60
C GLU A 136 -9.20 1.07 -1.42
N ARG A 137 -8.59 0.29 -0.53
CA ARG A 137 -9.10 -1.01 -0.10
C ARG A 137 -10.00 -0.81 1.11
N HIS A 138 -11.27 -1.17 1.03
CA HIS A 138 -12.16 -1.14 2.19
C HIS A 138 -11.57 -1.96 3.35
N ALA A 139 -11.37 -1.35 4.52
CA ALA A 139 -10.52 -1.93 5.57
C ALA A 139 -11.19 -3.09 6.34
N VAL A 140 -12.50 -3.28 6.18
CA VAL A 140 -13.32 -4.17 7.00
C VAL A 140 -14.28 -5.01 6.14
N GLY A 141 -14.86 -6.05 6.75
CA GLY A 141 -15.77 -6.97 6.07
C GLY A 141 -15.09 -7.95 5.12
N GLY A 142 -15.91 -8.75 4.45
CA GLY A 142 -15.51 -9.75 3.47
C GLY A 142 -15.01 -11.06 4.10
N GLU A 143 -14.38 -11.89 3.27
CA GLU A 143 -13.92 -13.22 3.65
C GLU A 143 -12.89 -13.20 4.79
N TYR A 144 -12.13 -12.11 4.96
CA TYR A 144 -11.18 -11.93 6.06
C TYR A 144 -11.82 -11.95 7.46
N GLY A 145 -13.12 -11.69 7.56
CA GLY A 145 -13.89 -11.73 8.79
C GLY A 145 -14.81 -12.95 8.92
N ALA A 146 -14.63 -13.98 8.08
CA ALA A 146 -15.56 -15.10 8.01
C ALA A 146 -15.45 -16.06 9.21
N GLY A 147 -16.61 -16.49 9.71
CA GLY A 147 -16.72 -17.71 10.51
C GLY A 147 -16.88 -18.91 9.60
N TRP A 148 -16.24 -20.04 9.93
CA TRP A 148 -16.30 -21.24 9.10
C TRP A 148 -16.23 -22.53 9.94
N ASN A 149 -16.68 -23.64 9.36
CA ASN A 149 -16.51 -24.97 9.94
C ASN A 149 -16.53 -26.06 8.85
N THR A 150 -15.91 -27.21 9.12
CA THR A 150 -16.04 -28.42 8.30
C THR A 150 -17.16 -29.29 8.85
N VAL A 151 -18.08 -29.74 7.99
CA VAL A 151 -19.29 -30.49 8.38
C VAL A 151 -19.59 -31.60 7.38
N GLY A 152 -20.38 -32.60 7.79
CA GLY A 152 -20.88 -33.65 6.91
C GLY A 152 -22.25 -33.33 6.29
N GLN A 153 -22.97 -34.38 5.90
CA GLN A 153 -24.34 -34.28 5.39
C GLN A 153 -25.27 -33.66 6.45
N GLY A 154 -26.20 -32.82 6.01
CA GLY A 154 -27.13 -32.16 6.94
C GLY A 154 -27.84 -30.97 6.31
N LYS A 155 -28.34 -30.06 7.15
CA LYS A 155 -28.99 -28.82 6.71
C LYS A 155 -28.29 -27.62 7.33
N LEU A 156 -27.84 -26.68 6.50
CA LEU A 156 -27.31 -25.39 6.94
C LEU A 156 -28.43 -24.35 6.97
N LEU A 157 -28.56 -23.66 8.09
CA LEU A 157 -29.49 -22.56 8.30
C LEU A 157 -28.70 -21.31 8.71
N THR A 158 -28.90 -20.21 7.99
CA THR A 158 -28.34 -18.91 8.36
C THR A 158 -29.47 -17.96 8.75
N THR A 159 -29.50 -17.54 10.01
CA THR A 159 -30.58 -16.69 10.56
C THR A 159 -30.02 -15.37 11.07
N PHE A 160 -30.66 -14.26 10.67
CA PHE A 160 -30.37 -12.93 11.19
C PHE A 160 -31.42 -12.54 12.23
N HIS A 161 -30.97 -12.19 13.43
CA HIS A 161 -31.84 -11.70 14.51
C HIS A 161 -31.71 -10.18 14.58
N PRO A 162 -32.68 -9.41 14.04
CA PRO A 162 -32.62 -7.97 14.16
C PRO A 162 -32.76 -7.55 15.64
N LEU A 163 -32.17 -6.41 16.03
CA LEU A 163 -32.32 -5.86 17.39
C LEU A 163 -33.79 -5.60 17.77
N LYS A 164 -34.65 -5.40 16.77
CA LYS A 164 -36.09 -5.23 16.89
C LYS A 164 -36.79 -5.97 15.74
N GLY A 165 -37.83 -6.74 16.06
CA GLY A 165 -38.59 -7.53 15.08
C GLY A 165 -38.25 -9.02 15.10
N ASP A 166 -38.87 -9.78 14.20
CA ASP A 166 -38.71 -11.23 14.13
C ASP A 166 -37.43 -11.66 13.41
N PRO A 167 -36.85 -12.83 13.74
CA PRO A 167 -35.70 -13.38 13.03
C PRO A 167 -35.99 -13.62 11.54
N ILE A 168 -34.99 -13.37 10.71
CA ILE A 168 -35.05 -13.54 9.25
C ILE A 168 -34.19 -14.74 8.87
N LEU A 169 -34.76 -15.70 8.13
CA LEU A 169 -34.00 -16.75 7.49
C LEU A 169 -33.30 -16.17 6.25
N VAL A 170 -31.98 -16.04 6.31
CA VAL A 170 -31.15 -15.47 5.24
C VAL A 170 -30.88 -16.52 4.15
N ASP A 171 -30.54 -17.74 4.56
CA ASP A 171 -30.26 -18.86 3.65
C ASP A 171 -30.63 -20.19 4.33
N SER A 172 -31.09 -21.15 3.53
CA SER A 172 -31.35 -22.52 3.96
C SER A 172 -30.98 -23.45 2.81
N ARG A 173 -30.07 -24.39 3.06
CA ARG A 173 -29.66 -25.39 2.08
C ARG A 173 -29.43 -26.76 2.71
N ASP A 174 -29.77 -27.79 1.95
CA ASP A 174 -29.43 -29.16 2.31
C ASP A 174 -28.03 -29.47 1.76
N LEU A 175 -27.20 -30.10 2.58
CA LEU A 175 -25.82 -30.48 2.29
C LEU A 175 -25.77 -32.00 2.08
N GLU A 176 -25.45 -32.42 0.86
CA GLU A 176 -25.48 -33.83 0.43
C GLU A 176 -24.10 -34.51 0.47
N ASP A 177 -23.01 -33.73 0.47
CA ASP A 177 -21.65 -34.27 0.53
C ASP A 177 -21.27 -34.69 1.96
N GLU A 178 -20.41 -35.72 2.09
CA GLU A 178 -19.85 -36.14 3.39
C GLU A 178 -18.81 -35.15 3.94
N HIS A 179 -18.25 -34.29 3.07
CA HIS A 179 -17.19 -33.34 3.40
C HIS A 179 -17.51 -31.96 2.82
N ASN A 180 -18.11 -31.11 3.64
CA ASN A 180 -18.43 -29.72 3.31
C ASN A 180 -17.60 -28.76 4.15
N VAL A 181 -17.38 -27.55 3.62
CA VAL A 181 -16.97 -26.39 4.40
C VAL A 181 -18.07 -25.34 4.30
N VAL A 182 -18.57 -24.88 5.45
CA VAL A 182 -19.57 -23.81 5.51
C VAL A 182 -18.89 -22.51 5.93
N VAL A 183 -19.25 -21.40 5.30
CA VAL A 183 -18.61 -20.10 5.50
C VAL A 183 -19.68 -19.01 5.57
N VAL A 184 -19.59 -18.14 6.58
CA VAL A 184 -20.49 -16.99 6.78
C VAL A 184 -19.67 -15.75 7.09
N TYR A 185 -19.96 -14.65 6.41
CA TYR A 185 -19.32 -13.35 6.64
C TYR A 185 -20.35 -12.21 6.44
N HIS A 186 -19.92 -10.97 6.73
CA HIS A 186 -20.71 -9.77 6.46
C HIS A 186 -19.83 -8.63 5.96
N ASN A 187 -20.46 -7.65 5.30
CA ASN A 187 -19.81 -6.41 4.86
C ASN A 187 -20.54 -5.21 5.52
N PRO A 188 -19.92 -4.52 6.49
CA PRO A 188 -20.49 -3.29 7.02
C PRO A 188 -20.31 -2.17 5.99
N LEU A 189 -21.42 -1.52 5.58
CA LEU A 189 -21.39 -0.51 4.50
C LEU A 189 -21.55 0.94 5.00
N ASP A 190 -21.80 1.16 6.30
CA ASP A 190 -22.04 2.50 6.85
C ASP A 190 -20.86 3.45 6.60
N ASN A 191 -19.63 2.95 6.77
CA ASN A 191 -18.40 3.72 6.56
C ASN A 191 -18.01 3.87 5.08
N VAL A 192 -18.74 3.27 4.12
CA VAL A 192 -18.45 3.41 2.69
C VAL A 192 -18.70 4.83 2.21
N THR A 193 -19.58 5.58 2.88
CA THR A 193 -19.76 7.02 2.62
C THR A 193 -18.50 7.81 2.98
N ASP A 194 -17.91 7.55 4.15
CA ASP A 194 -16.63 8.15 4.56
C ASP A 194 -15.50 7.74 3.59
N LEU A 195 -15.47 6.46 3.18
CA LEU A 195 -14.51 5.95 2.19
C LEU A 195 -14.63 6.72 0.87
N ALA A 196 -15.85 6.91 0.36
CA ALA A 196 -16.08 7.62 -0.89
C ALA A 196 -15.60 9.08 -0.83
N HIS A 197 -15.88 9.80 0.26
CA HIS A 197 -15.37 11.17 0.45
C HIS A 197 -13.84 11.23 0.49
N HIS A 198 -13.21 10.32 1.24
CA HIS A 198 -11.75 10.21 1.30
C HIS A 198 -11.15 9.90 -0.08
N PHE A 199 -11.70 8.91 -0.78
CA PHE A 199 -11.23 8.49 -2.10
C PHE A 199 -11.35 9.61 -3.14
N PHE A 200 -12.52 10.23 -3.28
CA PHE A 200 -12.74 11.23 -4.32
C PHE A 200 -12.03 12.55 -4.05
N SER A 201 -11.93 12.98 -2.78
CA SER A 201 -11.16 14.19 -2.44
C SER A 201 -9.69 14.04 -2.81
N ARG A 202 -9.07 12.91 -2.47
CA ARG A 202 -7.70 12.60 -2.83
C ARG A 202 -7.49 12.47 -4.33
N CYS A 203 -8.41 11.81 -5.03
CA CYS A 203 -8.33 11.70 -6.48
C CYS A 203 -8.40 13.07 -7.17
N LEU A 204 -9.22 13.98 -6.65
CA LEU A 204 -9.37 15.34 -7.19
C LEU A 204 -8.14 16.21 -6.91
N GLU A 205 -7.54 16.07 -5.73
CA GLU A 205 -6.30 16.75 -5.34
C GLU A 205 -5.12 16.27 -6.20
N ALA A 206 -5.00 14.96 -6.40
CA ALA A 206 -3.95 14.36 -7.22
C ALA A 206 -4.24 14.39 -8.74
N GLU A 207 -5.40 14.89 -9.15
CA GLU A 207 -5.85 14.95 -10.55
C GLU A 207 -5.86 13.59 -11.27
N VAL A 208 -6.27 12.55 -10.56
CA VAL A 208 -6.39 11.18 -11.08
C VAL A 208 -7.85 10.80 -11.37
N VAL A 209 -8.06 9.96 -12.36
CA VAL A 209 -9.41 9.53 -12.79
C VAL A 209 -9.92 8.41 -11.86
N PRO A 210 -11.08 8.56 -11.18
CA PRO A 210 -11.54 7.58 -10.20
C PRO A 210 -12.38 6.46 -10.85
N TYR A 211 -12.20 5.24 -10.36
CA TYR A 211 -12.97 4.04 -10.73
C TYR A 211 -13.40 3.28 -9.47
N VAL A 212 -14.58 2.66 -9.52
CA VAL A 212 -15.05 1.76 -8.45
C VAL A 212 -15.07 0.33 -8.98
N VAL A 213 -14.49 -0.59 -8.21
CA VAL A 213 -14.25 -1.96 -8.63
C VAL A 213 -15.03 -2.91 -7.74
N THR A 214 -15.89 -3.73 -8.35
CA THR A 214 -16.65 -4.78 -7.64
C THR A 214 -17.01 -5.91 -8.60
N LYS A 215 -17.40 -7.07 -8.08
CA LYS A 215 -18.04 -8.14 -8.86
C LYS A 215 -19.57 -8.11 -8.76
N LYS A 216 -20.19 -6.93 -8.57
CA LYS A 216 -21.64 -6.74 -8.31
C LYS A 216 -22.58 -7.35 -9.35
N THR A 217 -22.11 -7.59 -10.58
CA THR A 217 -22.88 -8.26 -11.63
C THR A 217 -23.16 -9.73 -11.31
N VAL A 218 -22.30 -10.40 -10.55
CA VAL A 218 -22.46 -11.78 -10.08
C VAL A 218 -22.78 -11.78 -8.58
N PHE A 219 -22.00 -11.04 -7.78
CA PHE A 219 -22.14 -10.90 -6.34
C PHE A 219 -23.09 -9.75 -6.01
N LYS A 220 -24.39 -9.98 -6.17
CA LYS A 220 -25.42 -8.93 -6.10
C LYS A 220 -25.42 -8.12 -4.79
N TRP A 221 -24.97 -8.72 -3.68
CA TRP A 221 -24.84 -8.03 -2.39
C TRP A 221 -23.84 -6.87 -2.40
N GLN A 222 -22.94 -6.80 -3.39
CA GLN A 222 -21.97 -5.73 -3.56
C GLN A 222 -22.55 -4.47 -4.23
N GLU A 223 -23.80 -4.49 -4.71
CA GLU A 223 -24.43 -3.31 -5.34
C GLU A 223 -24.46 -2.10 -4.41
N GLY A 224 -24.63 -2.32 -3.10
CA GLY A 224 -24.62 -1.24 -2.10
C GLY A 224 -23.32 -0.43 -2.10
N PHE A 225 -22.17 -1.09 -2.28
CA PHE A 225 -20.87 -0.41 -2.34
C PHE A 225 -20.79 0.55 -3.53
N TRP A 226 -21.19 0.09 -4.72
CA TRP A 226 -21.25 0.93 -5.92
C TRP A 226 -22.26 2.07 -5.77
N ALA A 227 -23.47 1.77 -5.29
CA ALA A 227 -24.54 2.75 -5.16
C ALA A 227 -24.15 3.90 -4.23
N ILE A 228 -23.51 3.61 -3.09
CA ILE A 228 -23.04 4.63 -2.14
C ILE A 228 -21.96 5.51 -2.79
N HIS A 229 -20.95 4.91 -3.43
CA HIS A 229 -19.91 5.68 -4.13
C HIS A 229 -20.49 6.56 -5.24
N LYS A 230 -21.39 6.01 -6.06
CA LYS A 230 -22.00 6.74 -7.17
C LYS A 230 -22.80 7.93 -6.67
N LYS A 231 -23.60 7.74 -5.62
CA LYS A 231 -24.36 8.81 -4.99
C LYS A 231 -23.45 9.93 -4.48
N VAL A 232 -22.43 9.61 -3.69
CA VAL A 232 -21.47 10.60 -3.15
C VAL A 232 -20.76 11.33 -4.28
N PHE A 233 -20.32 10.62 -5.33
CA PHE A 233 -19.67 11.22 -6.48
C PHE A 233 -20.57 12.22 -7.19
N ASP A 234 -21.79 11.81 -7.53
CA ASP A 234 -22.75 12.65 -8.26
C ASP A 234 -23.16 13.88 -7.47
N GLU A 235 -23.38 13.74 -6.15
CA GLU A 235 -23.85 14.83 -5.29
C GLU A 235 -22.75 15.84 -4.95
N HIS A 236 -21.48 15.42 -4.85
CA HIS A 236 -20.43 16.25 -4.25
C HIS A 236 -19.18 16.48 -5.10
N TYR A 237 -18.88 15.63 -6.09
CA TYR A 237 -17.58 15.64 -6.75
C TYR A 237 -17.65 15.76 -8.28
N LYS A 238 -18.72 15.29 -8.91
CA LYS A 238 -18.82 15.18 -10.37
C LYS A 238 -18.49 16.48 -11.11
N GLU A 239 -19.05 17.61 -10.65
CA GLU A 239 -18.81 18.91 -11.27
C GLU A 239 -17.34 19.34 -11.17
N ALA A 240 -16.70 19.11 -10.01
CA ALA A 240 -15.29 19.42 -9.80
C ALA A 240 -14.38 18.57 -10.71
N PHE A 241 -14.64 17.26 -10.82
CA PHE A 241 -13.90 16.39 -11.73
C PHE A 241 -14.10 16.77 -13.20
N ALA A 242 -15.33 17.11 -13.59
CA ALA A 242 -15.63 17.56 -14.94
C ALA A 242 -14.91 18.88 -15.27
N SER A 243 -14.86 19.84 -14.33
CA SER A 243 -14.17 21.12 -14.53
C SER A 243 -12.65 20.97 -14.75
N LYS A 244 -12.06 19.89 -14.25
CA LYS A 244 -10.64 19.54 -14.44
C LYS A 244 -10.39 18.63 -15.66
N GLY A 245 -11.43 18.29 -16.45
CA GLY A 245 -11.32 17.39 -17.61
C GLY A 245 -11.03 15.92 -17.24
N LEU A 246 -11.22 15.53 -15.98
CA LEU A 246 -10.88 14.18 -15.50
C LEU A 246 -11.89 13.11 -15.93
N LEU A 247 -13.02 13.49 -16.52
CA LEU A 247 -14.09 12.57 -16.95
C LEU A 247 -14.16 12.38 -18.48
N ASP A 248 -13.24 12.99 -19.23
CA ASP A 248 -13.26 12.98 -20.70
C ASP A 248 -13.12 11.56 -21.26
N ASN A 249 -12.26 10.74 -20.63
CA ASN A 249 -12.02 9.36 -21.01
C ASN A 249 -13.00 8.36 -20.38
N THR A 250 -13.94 8.85 -19.55
CA THR A 250 -14.93 8.01 -18.86
C THR A 250 -16.37 8.31 -19.30
N GLY A 251 -16.54 9.06 -20.39
CA GLY A 251 -17.87 9.42 -20.90
C GLY A 251 -18.62 10.42 -20.01
N GLY A 252 -17.91 11.23 -19.21
CA GLY A 252 -18.50 12.26 -18.37
C GLY A 252 -19.13 11.76 -17.07
N ASP A 253 -18.87 10.50 -16.67
CA ASP A 253 -19.41 9.93 -15.44
C ASP A 253 -18.41 9.03 -14.71
N LEU A 254 -18.70 8.72 -13.44
CA LEU A 254 -17.98 7.70 -12.68
C LEU A 254 -18.19 6.33 -13.32
N GLN A 255 -17.11 5.58 -13.51
CA GLN A 255 -17.16 4.24 -14.11
C GLN A 255 -17.05 3.16 -13.04
N HIS A 256 -17.91 2.13 -13.20
CA HIS A 256 -17.78 0.87 -12.50
C HIS A 256 -16.99 -0.11 -13.36
N LEU A 257 -16.01 -0.78 -12.77
CA LEU A 257 -15.29 -1.90 -13.39
C LEU A 257 -15.62 -3.19 -12.65
N ILE A 258 -15.88 -4.26 -13.42
CA ILE A 258 -15.84 -5.62 -12.84
C ILE A 258 -14.40 -5.97 -12.46
N SER A 259 -14.17 -6.66 -11.33
CA SER A 259 -12.82 -6.86 -10.78
C SER A 259 -11.84 -7.55 -11.74
N ASP A 260 -12.33 -8.48 -12.55
CA ASP A 260 -11.61 -9.14 -13.64
C ASP A 260 -11.27 -8.20 -14.83
N ALA A 261 -12.07 -7.15 -15.07
CA ALA A 261 -11.67 -6.11 -16.02
C ALA A 261 -10.64 -5.15 -15.39
N ALA A 262 -10.74 -4.89 -14.09
CA ALA A 262 -9.80 -4.01 -13.38
C ALA A 262 -8.36 -4.56 -13.40
N THR A 263 -8.17 -5.87 -13.16
CA THR A 263 -6.84 -6.53 -13.32
C THR A 263 -6.25 -6.28 -14.71
N MET A 264 -7.05 -6.43 -15.77
CA MET A 264 -6.59 -6.16 -17.13
C MET A 264 -6.22 -4.68 -17.35
N GLN A 265 -6.93 -3.74 -16.73
CA GLN A 265 -6.60 -2.31 -16.84
C GLN A 265 -5.34 -1.94 -16.07
N ILE A 266 -5.08 -2.56 -14.91
CA ILE A 266 -3.86 -2.33 -14.12
C ILE A 266 -2.62 -2.65 -14.97
N ILE A 267 -2.66 -3.74 -15.75
CA ILE A 267 -1.56 -4.13 -16.65
C ILE A 267 -1.48 -3.21 -17.88
N ARG A 268 -2.61 -2.75 -18.42
CA ARG A 268 -2.65 -1.95 -19.66
C ARG A 268 -2.39 -0.46 -19.48
N TRP A 269 -2.89 0.14 -18.40
CA TRP A 269 -2.82 1.58 -18.15
C TRP A 269 -1.53 1.98 -17.44
N THR A 270 -0.38 1.57 -17.99
CA THR A 270 0.97 1.91 -17.45
C THR A 270 1.28 3.40 -17.49
N GLY A 271 0.50 4.20 -18.21
CA GLY A 271 0.50 5.66 -18.09
C GLY A 271 0.17 6.15 -16.67
N GLY A 272 -0.45 5.32 -15.82
CA GLY A 272 -0.92 5.67 -14.49
C GLY A 272 -2.11 6.63 -14.52
N ASN A 273 -2.21 7.50 -13.52
CA ASN A 273 -3.21 8.57 -13.41
C ASN A 273 -4.65 8.09 -13.20
N PHE A 274 -4.83 6.99 -12.48
CA PHE A 274 -6.14 6.47 -12.09
C PHE A 274 -6.18 6.13 -10.60
N GLY A 275 -7.37 6.22 -10.04
CA GLY A 275 -7.68 5.76 -8.69
C GLY A 275 -8.66 4.59 -8.73
N MET A 276 -8.51 3.58 -7.88
CA MET A 276 -9.46 2.48 -7.73
C MET A 276 -9.95 2.34 -6.29
N SER A 277 -11.24 2.15 -6.09
CA SER A 277 -11.83 1.78 -4.79
C SER A 277 -12.49 0.41 -4.87
N ALA A 278 -12.16 -0.50 -3.95
CA ALA A 278 -12.64 -1.88 -3.95
C ALA A 278 -12.94 -2.42 -2.55
N HIS A 279 -13.67 -3.55 -2.50
CA HIS A 279 -13.89 -4.29 -1.25
C HIS A 279 -12.57 -4.85 -0.69
N ASN A 280 -12.59 -5.26 0.57
CA ASN A 280 -11.41 -5.72 1.31
C ASN A 280 -10.59 -6.79 0.56
N TYR A 281 -11.23 -7.86 0.07
CA TYR A 281 -10.53 -8.96 -0.61
C TYR A 281 -10.05 -8.57 -2.02
N ASP A 282 -10.93 -8.01 -2.86
CA ASP A 282 -10.55 -7.54 -4.20
C ASP A 282 -9.41 -6.51 -4.12
N GLY A 283 -9.48 -5.57 -3.17
CA GLY A 283 -8.45 -4.55 -2.96
C GLY A 283 -7.12 -5.14 -2.51
N ASP A 284 -7.10 -6.27 -1.79
CA ASP A 284 -5.85 -6.96 -1.46
C ASP A 284 -5.19 -7.50 -2.72
N MET A 285 -5.94 -8.27 -3.50
CA MET A 285 -5.43 -8.94 -4.71
C MET A 285 -5.00 -7.91 -5.78
N LEU A 286 -5.81 -6.89 -6.03
CA LEU A 286 -5.52 -5.89 -7.06
C LEU A 286 -4.35 -4.97 -6.68
N THR A 287 -4.13 -4.71 -5.38
CA THR A 287 -2.98 -3.87 -4.98
C THR A 287 -1.65 -4.62 -5.05
N ASP A 288 -1.64 -5.94 -4.85
CA ASP A 288 -0.47 -6.77 -5.14
C ASP A 288 -0.14 -6.79 -6.64
N GLU A 289 -1.15 -6.79 -7.49
CA GLU A 289 -0.97 -6.64 -8.94
C GLU A 289 -0.41 -5.25 -9.31
N VAL A 290 -0.97 -4.18 -8.74
CA VAL A 290 -0.43 -2.80 -8.89
C VAL A 290 1.03 -2.76 -8.46
N ALA A 291 1.39 -3.38 -7.33
CA ALA A 291 2.77 -3.47 -6.85
C ALA A 291 3.70 -4.13 -7.87
N GLN A 292 3.25 -5.24 -8.46
CA GLN A 292 4.05 -6.01 -9.40
C GLN A 292 4.24 -5.28 -10.75
N VAL A 293 3.19 -4.62 -11.24
CA VAL A 293 3.27 -3.76 -12.44
C VAL A 293 4.23 -2.61 -12.16
N HIS A 294 4.09 -1.94 -11.01
CA HIS A 294 4.87 -0.75 -10.68
C HIS A 294 6.36 -1.05 -10.45
N ARG A 295 6.68 -1.93 -9.49
CA ARG A 295 8.05 -2.40 -9.24
C ARG A 295 8.08 -3.61 -8.30
N SER A 296 7.62 -3.42 -7.07
CA SER A 296 7.54 -4.47 -6.06
C SER A 296 6.66 -3.94 -4.91
N PRO A 297 6.25 -4.79 -3.95
CA PRO A 297 5.50 -4.33 -2.78
C PRO A 297 6.16 -3.18 -2.02
N GLY A 298 7.49 -3.07 -2.01
CA GLY A 298 8.19 -1.96 -1.35
C GLY A 298 8.02 -0.58 -1.99
N PHE A 299 7.38 -0.51 -3.17
CA PHE A 299 7.06 0.74 -3.87
C PHE A 299 5.57 1.09 -3.77
N ILE A 300 4.83 0.43 -2.87
CA ILE A 300 3.43 0.72 -2.59
C ILE A 300 3.32 1.09 -1.10
N THR A 301 2.67 2.21 -0.80
CA THR A 301 2.31 2.58 0.58
C THR A 301 1.21 1.65 1.10
N SER A 302 1.06 1.50 2.42
CA SER A 302 -0.11 0.82 3.00
C SER A 302 -0.50 1.57 4.26
N ASN A 303 -1.54 2.39 4.15
CA ASN A 303 -1.93 3.34 5.19
C ASN A 303 -3.36 3.07 5.63
N LEU A 304 -3.57 2.56 6.84
CA LEU A 304 -4.90 2.42 7.42
C LEU A 304 -5.43 3.79 7.85
N ILE A 305 -6.61 4.12 7.34
CA ILE A 305 -7.35 5.32 7.68
C ILE A 305 -8.57 4.92 8.50
N GLY A 306 -8.62 5.36 9.74
CA GLY A 306 -9.70 5.16 10.69
C GLY A 306 -10.24 6.48 11.24
N LYS A 307 -11.22 6.41 12.14
CA LYS A 307 -11.92 7.59 12.66
C LYS A 307 -12.23 7.45 14.15
N ARG A 308 -11.85 8.46 14.92
CA ARG A 308 -12.21 8.59 16.34
C ARG A 308 -13.67 9.02 16.49
N GLU A 309 -14.20 8.80 17.69
CA GLU A 309 -15.56 9.22 18.04
C GLU A 309 -15.75 10.75 17.95
N ASP A 310 -14.68 11.53 18.22
CA ASP A 310 -14.66 12.99 18.08
C ASP A 310 -14.52 13.48 16.62
N GLY A 311 -14.45 12.55 15.66
CA GLY A 311 -14.33 12.83 14.23
C GLY A 311 -12.90 13.01 13.73
N ALA A 312 -11.89 13.04 14.60
CA ALA A 312 -10.50 13.11 14.16
C ALA A 312 -10.04 11.80 13.50
N MET A 313 -9.22 11.92 12.46
CA MET A 313 -8.73 10.76 11.71
C MET A 313 -7.63 10.03 12.49
N ILE A 314 -7.75 8.71 12.58
CA ILE A 314 -6.65 7.82 13.00
C ILE A 314 -5.93 7.40 11.73
N LYS A 315 -4.61 7.56 11.68
CA LYS A 315 -3.81 7.07 10.57
C LYS A 315 -2.69 6.20 11.07
N GLU A 316 -2.68 4.97 10.59
CA GLU A 316 -1.55 4.07 10.69
C GLU A 316 -0.87 3.95 9.33
N TYR A 317 0.45 3.83 9.37
CA TYR A 317 1.30 3.77 8.21
C TYR A 317 2.23 2.56 8.33
N GLU A 318 2.22 1.70 7.31
CA GLU A 318 3.10 0.53 7.18
C GLU A 318 3.65 0.41 5.75
N ALA A 319 4.77 -0.31 5.62
CA ALA A 319 5.24 -0.74 4.30
C ALA A 319 4.40 -1.92 3.80
N SER A 320 4.23 -2.07 2.48
CA SER A 320 3.43 -3.19 1.93
C SER A 320 4.17 -4.54 1.85
N HIS A 321 5.42 -4.62 2.34
CA HIS A 321 6.20 -5.87 2.37
C HIS A 321 6.27 -6.49 3.77
N GLY A 322 6.64 -7.77 3.85
CA GLY A 322 6.89 -8.47 5.12
C GLY A 322 8.22 -8.10 5.79
N THR A 323 8.63 -8.89 6.78
CA THR A 323 9.84 -8.68 7.61
C THR A 323 11.17 -9.03 6.92
N VAL A 324 11.10 -9.64 5.74
CA VAL A 324 12.27 -9.93 4.88
C VAL A 324 13.23 -10.94 5.52
N SER A 325 12.68 -12.11 5.89
CA SER A 325 13.40 -13.19 6.59
C SER A 325 14.61 -13.75 5.83
N ASP A 326 14.58 -13.74 4.48
CA ASP A 326 15.71 -14.18 3.66
C ASP A 326 16.96 -13.30 3.85
N LEU A 327 16.81 -11.97 3.82
CA LEU A 327 17.92 -11.05 4.14
C LEU A 327 18.27 -11.10 5.63
N TRP A 328 17.30 -11.35 6.51
CA TRP A 328 17.59 -11.52 7.93
C TRP A 328 18.54 -12.68 8.19
N HIS A 329 18.29 -13.85 7.59
CA HIS A 329 19.19 -14.98 7.71
C HIS A 329 20.57 -14.70 7.07
N ALA A 330 20.64 -13.96 5.96
CA ALA A 330 21.91 -13.52 5.38
C ALA A 330 22.69 -12.60 6.33
N HIS A 331 22.01 -11.61 6.92
CA HIS A 331 22.57 -10.74 7.95
C HIS A 331 23.11 -11.53 9.15
N LEU A 332 22.35 -12.51 9.66
CA LEU A 332 22.79 -13.38 10.76
C LEU A 332 24.03 -14.22 10.40
N ARG A 333 24.25 -14.52 9.12
CA ARG A 333 25.48 -15.18 8.62
C ARG A 333 26.65 -14.22 8.38
N GLY A 334 26.45 -12.92 8.58
CA GLY A 334 27.45 -11.87 8.30
C GLY A 334 27.61 -11.56 6.81
N GLU A 335 26.65 -11.96 5.99
CA GLU A 335 26.62 -11.61 4.56
C GLU A 335 26.11 -10.18 4.36
N GLU A 336 26.55 -9.52 3.30
CA GLU A 336 26.02 -8.20 2.95
C GLU A 336 24.54 -8.27 2.55
N THR A 337 23.75 -7.30 3.00
CA THR A 337 22.34 -7.16 2.64
C THR A 337 22.10 -5.86 1.89
N SER A 338 20.99 -5.77 1.15
CA SER A 338 20.57 -4.54 0.48
C SER A 338 19.04 -4.44 0.48
N LEU A 339 18.48 -4.16 1.66
CA LEU A 339 17.05 -3.91 1.84
C LEU A 339 16.75 -2.48 1.37
N ASN A 340 15.82 -2.33 0.42
CA ASN A 340 15.27 -1.03 0.04
C ASN A 340 14.32 -0.51 1.13
N PRO A 341 14.65 0.60 1.84
CA PRO A 341 13.83 1.08 2.94
C PRO A 341 12.71 2.04 2.51
N LEU A 342 12.54 2.29 1.20
CA LEU A 342 11.64 3.34 0.69
C LEU A 342 10.22 3.28 1.29
N GLY A 343 9.58 2.10 1.26
CA GLY A 343 8.25 1.91 1.84
C GLY A 343 8.19 2.16 3.35
N LEU A 344 9.19 1.69 4.12
CA LEU A 344 9.29 1.92 5.56
C LEU A 344 9.45 3.41 5.87
N VAL A 345 10.24 4.12 5.06
CA VAL A 345 10.55 5.53 5.26
C VAL A 345 9.37 6.41 4.88
N GLU A 346 8.65 6.10 3.80
CA GLU A 346 7.40 6.78 3.47
C GLU A 346 6.35 6.58 4.56
N ALA A 347 6.26 5.38 5.14
CA ALA A 347 5.38 5.14 6.28
C ALA A 347 5.78 5.98 7.51
N MET A 348 7.07 6.03 7.86
CA MET A 348 7.60 6.85 8.96
C MET A 348 7.37 8.35 8.73
N ILE A 349 7.59 8.84 7.50
CA ILE A 349 7.33 10.23 7.14
C ILE A 349 5.83 10.53 7.33
N GLY A 350 4.96 9.68 6.79
CA GLY A 350 3.51 9.87 6.89
C GLY A 350 3.02 9.91 8.33
N SER A 351 3.50 9.00 9.18
CA SER A 351 3.12 8.96 10.59
C SER A 351 3.61 10.18 11.37
N MET A 352 4.85 10.65 11.13
CA MET A 352 5.39 11.86 11.75
C MET A 352 4.63 13.12 11.31
N GLN A 353 4.30 13.24 10.02
CA GLN A 353 3.54 14.37 9.49
C GLN A 353 2.11 14.40 10.07
N HIS A 354 1.45 13.24 10.15
CA HIS A 354 0.12 13.16 10.75
C HIS A 354 0.15 13.47 12.25
N ALA A 355 1.15 12.97 12.98
CA ALA A 355 1.35 13.30 14.38
C ALA A 355 1.54 14.80 14.61
N ALA A 356 2.36 15.46 13.77
CA ALA A 356 2.54 16.91 13.82
C ALA A 356 1.25 17.67 13.51
N LYS A 357 0.45 17.20 12.55
CA LYS A 357 -0.83 17.81 12.19
C LYS A 357 -1.85 17.70 13.34
N LEU A 358 -1.93 16.54 13.99
CA LEU A 358 -2.81 16.35 15.15
C LEU A 358 -2.40 17.25 16.33
N GLU A 359 -1.09 17.41 16.57
CA GLU A 359 -0.58 18.32 17.60
C GLU A 359 -0.94 19.79 17.26
N LEU A 360 -0.80 20.20 16.00
CA LEU A 360 -1.17 21.54 15.52
C LEU A 360 -2.67 21.84 15.62
N ASP A 361 -3.51 20.86 15.26
CA ASP A 361 -4.97 21.01 15.35
C ASP A 361 -5.46 21.13 16.79
N ALA A 362 -4.75 20.48 17.72
CA ALA A 362 -5.03 20.58 19.15
C ALA A 362 -4.46 21.87 19.77
N ASP A 363 -3.30 22.33 19.30
CA ASP A 363 -2.61 23.52 19.81
C ASP A 363 -1.89 24.30 18.69
N PRO A 364 -2.50 25.41 18.21
CA PRO A 364 -1.92 26.27 17.18
C PRO A 364 -0.53 26.85 17.51
N SER A 365 -0.12 26.87 18.79
CA SER A 365 1.22 27.34 19.17
C SER A 365 2.35 26.42 18.69
N THR A 366 2.02 25.20 18.26
CA THR A 366 2.96 24.19 17.77
C THR A 366 3.30 24.34 16.28
N GLN A 367 2.86 25.41 15.61
CA GLN A 367 3.13 25.70 14.19
C GLN A 367 4.62 25.59 13.82
N GLU A 368 5.52 26.10 14.66
CA GLU A 368 6.96 26.01 14.39
C GLU A 368 7.46 24.55 14.40
N ASN A 369 6.93 23.71 15.29
CA ASN A 369 7.25 22.29 15.33
C ASN A 369 6.73 21.58 14.07
N TYR A 370 5.48 21.86 13.70
CA TYR A 370 4.86 21.36 12.47
C TYR A 370 5.71 21.71 11.24
N ASP A 371 6.05 22.99 11.04
CA ASP A 371 6.85 23.44 9.90
C ASP A 371 8.23 22.77 9.86
N ARG A 372 8.81 22.49 11.04
CA ARG A 372 10.09 21.80 11.16
C ARG A 372 9.99 20.33 10.77
N VAL A 373 8.97 19.60 11.23
CA VAL A 373 8.70 18.22 10.79
C VAL A 373 8.44 18.16 9.27
N MET A 374 7.63 19.07 8.74
CA MET A 374 7.36 19.14 7.30
C MET A 374 8.63 19.42 6.49
N THR A 375 9.46 20.38 6.93
CA THR A 375 10.73 20.69 6.26
C THR A 375 11.68 19.49 6.26
N TRP A 376 11.83 18.82 7.41
CA TRP A 376 12.71 17.66 7.54
C TRP A 376 12.25 16.50 6.67
N THR A 377 10.96 16.15 6.71
CA THR A 377 10.41 15.03 5.94
C THR A 377 10.53 15.24 4.43
N VAL A 378 10.29 16.46 3.94
CA VAL A 378 10.50 16.81 2.52
C VAL A 378 11.97 16.68 2.13
N THR A 379 12.87 17.12 3.02
CA THR A 379 14.32 17.08 2.76
C THR A 379 14.87 15.66 2.82
N LEU A 380 14.38 14.81 3.74
CA LEU A 380 14.71 13.39 3.81
C LEU A 380 14.28 12.68 2.52
N ARG A 381 13.05 12.90 2.05
CA ARG A 381 12.57 12.34 0.78
C ARG A 381 13.48 12.74 -0.37
N LYS A 382 13.83 14.03 -0.47
CA LYS A 382 14.78 14.53 -1.49
C LYS A 382 16.16 13.87 -1.40
N ALA A 383 16.72 13.74 -0.20
CA ALA A 383 18.02 13.11 0.04
C ALA A 383 18.02 11.63 -0.37
N MET A 384 16.96 10.90 -0.01
CA MET A 384 16.76 9.50 -0.38
C MET A 384 16.59 9.33 -1.90
N HIS A 385 15.71 10.11 -2.53
CA HIS A 385 15.49 10.09 -3.98
C HIS A 385 16.76 10.38 -4.77
N ASN A 386 17.49 11.43 -4.39
CA ASN A 386 18.76 11.76 -5.03
C ASN A 386 19.81 10.66 -4.84
N THR A 387 19.83 9.97 -3.69
CA THR A 387 20.73 8.83 -3.48
C THR A 387 20.47 7.72 -4.49
N PHE A 388 19.21 7.39 -4.80
CA PHE A 388 18.88 6.49 -5.91
C PHE A 388 19.34 7.03 -7.27
N ARG A 389 19.07 8.31 -7.55
CA ARG A 389 19.43 8.93 -8.83
C ARG A 389 20.93 8.92 -9.11
N TYR A 390 21.77 9.09 -8.08
CA TYR A 390 23.23 9.00 -8.24
C TYR A 390 23.76 7.57 -8.43
N GLY A 391 22.90 6.57 -8.63
CA GLY A 391 23.29 5.17 -8.73
C GLY A 391 23.81 4.59 -7.41
N GLN A 392 23.52 5.27 -6.29
CA GLN A 392 23.92 4.90 -4.94
C GLN A 392 22.74 4.37 -4.13
N GLY A 393 21.68 3.94 -4.82
CA GLY A 393 20.54 3.27 -4.24
C GLY A 393 20.87 1.84 -3.82
N THR A 394 19.88 1.17 -3.25
CA THR A 394 19.95 -0.26 -2.98
C THR A 394 20.01 -1.07 -4.27
N ARG A 395 20.51 -2.30 -4.18
CA ARG A 395 20.87 -3.14 -5.34
C ARG A 395 19.68 -3.50 -6.22
N ASP A 396 18.48 -3.52 -5.66
CA ASP A 396 17.23 -3.72 -6.41
C ASP A 396 16.93 -2.60 -7.41
N MET A 397 17.49 -1.40 -7.21
CA MET A 397 17.31 -0.24 -8.08
C MET A 397 18.59 0.15 -8.81
N SER A 398 19.75 0.02 -8.18
CA SER A 398 21.04 0.46 -8.73
C SER A 398 21.91 -0.69 -9.25
N GLY A 399 21.39 -1.91 -9.28
CA GLY A 399 22.12 -3.10 -9.74
C GLY A 399 23.24 -3.53 -8.80
N PRO A 400 24.18 -4.38 -9.25
CA PRO A 400 25.24 -4.95 -8.40
C PRO A 400 26.16 -3.92 -7.74
N THR A 401 26.28 -2.73 -8.32
CA THR A 401 27.06 -1.60 -7.75
C THR A 401 26.29 -0.80 -6.71
N GLY A 402 25.00 -1.11 -6.51
CA GLY A 402 24.17 -0.50 -5.48
C GLY A 402 24.68 -0.80 -4.06
N TYR A 403 24.33 0.08 -3.15
CA TYR A 403 24.82 0.05 -1.77
C TYR A 403 24.17 -1.06 -0.95
N THR A 404 24.89 -1.48 0.08
CA THR A 404 24.33 -2.30 1.16
C THR A 404 23.27 -1.51 1.93
N THR A 405 22.47 -2.21 2.76
CA THR A 405 21.47 -1.56 3.63
C THR A 405 22.12 -0.46 4.46
N GLU A 406 23.25 -0.76 5.10
CA GLU A 406 23.97 0.14 6.01
C GLU A 406 24.64 1.30 5.26
N ASP A 407 25.23 1.06 4.09
CA ASP A 407 25.89 2.12 3.31
C ASP A 407 24.87 3.07 2.66
N PHE A 408 23.72 2.55 2.22
CA PHE A 408 22.60 3.38 1.78
C PHE A 408 22.13 4.28 2.92
N ILE A 409 21.89 3.71 4.11
CA ILE A 409 21.45 4.48 5.28
C ILE A 409 22.44 5.59 5.64
N LYS A 410 23.74 5.26 5.74
CA LYS A 410 24.79 6.26 6.01
C LYS A 410 24.87 7.34 4.93
N LYS A 411 24.70 6.97 3.66
CA LYS A 411 24.78 7.91 2.54
C LYS A 411 23.60 8.88 2.53
N VAL A 412 22.39 8.41 2.79
CA VAL A 412 21.21 9.28 2.93
C VAL A 412 21.39 10.20 4.14
N ALA A 413 21.85 9.69 5.28
CA ALA A 413 22.14 10.51 6.46
C ALA A 413 23.09 11.67 6.14
N TRP A 414 24.20 11.37 5.46
CA TRP A 414 25.17 12.37 5.01
C TRP A 414 24.56 13.42 4.05
N ARG A 415 23.67 13.02 3.14
CA ARG A 415 22.97 13.97 2.24
C ARG A 415 21.96 14.81 3.00
N LEU A 416 21.21 14.21 3.90
CA LEU A 416 20.21 14.88 4.73
C LEU A 416 20.85 16.01 5.54
N ASP A 417 21.95 15.72 6.24
CA ASP A 417 22.72 16.72 6.99
C ASP A 417 23.10 17.93 6.13
N ARG A 418 23.61 17.66 4.92
CA ARG A 418 24.01 18.71 3.99
C ARG A 418 22.82 19.50 3.44
N TYR A 419 21.74 18.83 3.04
CA TYR A 419 20.58 19.48 2.44
C TYR A 419 19.84 20.35 3.47
N LEU A 420 19.77 19.93 4.73
CA LEU A 420 19.16 20.72 5.82
C LEU A 420 19.88 22.05 6.09
N VAL A 421 21.17 22.16 5.74
CA VAL A 421 21.95 23.40 5.79
C VAL A 421 22.13 24.07 4.42
N GLN A 422 21.32 23.69 3.43
CA GLN A 422 21.30 24.23 2.06
C GLN A 422 22.59 23.97 1.26
N GLN A 423 23.32 22.89 1.57
CA GLN A 423 24.45 22.41 0.79
C GLN A 423 24.02 21.29 -0.15
N GLU A 424 23.22 21.64 -1.15
CA GLU A 424 22.70 20.65 -2.11
C GLU A 424 23.78 20.15 -3.08
N ASP A 425 23.57 18.96 -3.64
CA ASP A 425 24.40 18.44 -4.74
C ASP A 425 24.01 19.14 -6.06
N GLU A 426 24.93 19.21 -7.03
CA GLU A 426 24.62 19.63 -8.41
C GLU A 426 23.65 18.64 -9.09
N ASP A 427 22.98 19.07 -10.17
CA ASP A 427 21.84 18.40 -10.81
C ASP A 427 21.90 16.85 -10.83
N ALA A 428 21.03 16.21 -10.05
CA ALA A 428 20.90 14.76 -10.05
C ALA A 428 20.38 14.25 -11.42
N PRO A 429 20.87 13.11 -11.93
CA PRO A 429 20.48 12.61 -13.24
C PRO A 429 19.02 12.15 -13.25
N VAL A 430 18.45 12.06 -14.45
CA VAL A 430 17.17 11.38 -14.71
C VAL A 430 17.49 9.96 -15.16
N LEU A 431 16.88 8.97 -14.52
CA LEU A 431 17.06 7.55 -14.79
C LEU A 431 15.83 6.98 -15.50
N GLY A 432 16.06 6.11 -16.48
CA GLY A 432 15.00 5.25 -17.03
C GLY A 432 14.59 4.16 -16.04
N GLU A 433 13.63 3.32 -16.43
CA GLU A 433 13.17 2.22 -15.56
C GLU A 433 14.35 1.29 -15.20
N PRO A 434 14.64 1.09 -13.90
CA PRO A 434 15.69 0.17 -13.49
C PRO A 434 15.43 -1.24 -14.00
N SER A 435 16.48 -1.97 -14.39
CA SER A 435 16.32 -3.34 -14.86
C SER A 435 15.57 -4.20 -13.84
N ARG A 436 14.54 -4.93 -14.29
CA ARG A 436 13.79 -5.85 -13.43
C ARG A 436 14.63 -7.06 -13.01
N ALA A 437 15.72 -7.35 -13.72
CA ALA A 437 16.68 -8.40 -13.35
C ALA A 437 17.35 -8.19 -11.99
N PHE A 438 17.31 -6.97 -11.46
CA PHE A 438 17.89 -6.65 -10.15
C PHE A 438 16.94 -6.89 -8.98
N ARG A 439 15.67 -7.23 -9.23
CA ARG A 439 14.71 -7.53 -8.17
C ARG A 439 15.20 -8.74 -7.36
N ARG A 440 14.91 -8.73 -6.06
CA ARG A 440 15.22 -9.85 -5.15
C ARG A 440 14.49 -11.11 -5.62
N ASN A 441 15.16 -12.26 -5.56
CA ASN A 441 14.63 -13.57 -5.95
C ASN A 441 14.12 -13.64 -7.40
N PHE A 442 14.70 -12.83 -8.30
CA PHE A 442 14.38 -12.86 -9.72
C PHE A 442 15.35 -13.79 -10.46
N THR A 443 14.97 -15.06 -10.62
CA THR A 443 15.68 -16.03 -11.47
C THR A 443 14.73 -16.47 -12.58
N VAL A 444 15.15 -16.27 -13.83
CA VAL A 444 14.36 -16.61 -15.01
C VAL A 444 14.78 -17.99 -15.49
N ASP A 445 13.82 -18.87 -15.76
CA ASP A 445 14.07 -20.11 -16.49
C ASP A 445 14.23 -19.77 -17.98
N GLU A 446 15.49 -19.55 -18.40
CA GLU A 446 15.82 -19.16 -19.77
C GLU A 446 15.39 -20.22 -20.80
N ASN A 447 15.37 -21.51 -20.43
CA ASN A 447 14.91 -22.57 -21.33
C ASN A 447 13.40 -22.45 -21.58
N ALA A 448 12.61 -22.26 -20.53
CA ALA A 448 11.17 -22.05 -20.66
C ALA A 448 10.86 -20.77 -21.45
N VAL A 449 11.61 -19.69 -21.23
CA VAL A 449 11.48 -18.44 -22.01
C VAL A 449 11.84 -18.68 -23.48
N GLN A 450 12.89 -19.44 -23.77
CA GLN A 450 13.27 -19.78 -25.14
C GLN A 450 12.19 -20.63 -25.82
N GLU A 451 11.58 -21.59 -25.12
CA GLU A 451 10.45 -22.35 -25.64
C GLU A 451 9.25 -21.45 -25.95
N MET A 452 8.93 -20.49 -25.09
CA MET A 452 7.89 -19.50 -25.35
C MET A 452 8.24 -18.61 -26.55
N PHE A 453 9.47 -18.13 -26.64
CA PHE A 453 9.95 -17.33 -27.77
C PHE A 453 9.75 -18.07 -29.09
N ASN A 454 10.18 -19.33 -29.15
CA ASN A 454 10.07 -20.19 -30.33
C ASN A 454 8.62 -20.50 -30.74
N GLN A 455 7.63 -20.33 -29.86
CA GLN A 455 6.22 -20.47 -30.22
C GLN A 455 5.69 -19.30 -31.06
N TYR A 456 6.31 -18.13 -30.96
CA TYR A 456 5.87 -16.90 -31.60
C TYR A 456 6.84 -16.41 -32.69
N ASP A 457 8.09 -16.85 -32.68
CA ASP A 457 9.03 -16.78 -33.81
C ASP A 457 8.65 -17.84 -34.84
N THR A 458 7.57 -17.58 -35.58
CA THR A 458 6.93 -18.55 -36.47
C THR A 458 7.73 -18.85 -37.72
N ASP A 459 8.60 -17.92 -38.14
CA ASP A 459 9.52 -18.12 -39.26
C ASP A 459 10.90 -18.65 -38.83
N GLY A 460 11.17 -18.72 -37.52
CA GLY A 460 12.37 -19.29 -36.92
C GLY A 460 13.63 -18.47 -37.18
N ASN A 461 13.49 -17.17 -37.46
CA ASN A 461 14.59 -16.30 -37.82
C ASN A 461 15.37 -15.77 -36.60
N GLY A 462 14.89 -16.03 -35.37
CA GLY A 462 15.48 -15.56 -34.12
C GLY A 462 15.04 -14.16 -33.70
N ALA A 463 13.98 -13.60 -34.30
CA ALA A 463 13.41 -12.29 -34.01
C ALA A 463 11.88 -12.31 -34.13
N ILE A 464 11.21 -11.47 -33.35
CA ILE A 464 9.75 -11.32 -33.38
C ILE A 464 9.39 -10.06 -34.18
N ASP A 465 8.68 -10.21 -35.29
CA ASP A 465 8.17 -9.07 -36.05
C ASP A 465 6.87 -8.49 -35.46
N LEU A 466 6.36 -7.40 -36.04
CA LEU A 466 5.12 -6.76 -35.54
C LEU A 466 3.90 -7.68 -35.63
N LYS A 467 3.83 -8.54 -36.67
CA LYS A 467 2.70 -9.44 -36.86
C LYS A 467 2.72 -10.53 -35.80
N GLU A 468 3.87 -11.15 -35.58
CA GLU A 468 4.09 -12.16 -34.54
C GLU A 468 3.86 -11.57 -33.15
N PHE A 469 4.33 -10.34 -32.89
CA PHE A 469 4.06 -9.64 -31.64
C PHE A 469 2.56 -9.35 -31.45
N THR A 470 1.86 -9.00 -32.53
CA THR A 470 0.40 -8.79 -32.48
C THR A 470 -0.32 -10.10 -32.18
N GLU A 471 0.06 -11.21 -32.84
CA GLU A 471 -0.50 -12.54 -32.58
C GLU A 471 -0.25 -12.99 -31.13
N PHE A 472 0.96 -12.75 -30.61
CA PHE A 472 1.30 -12.95 -29.19
C PHE A 472 0.35 -12.17 -28.29
N MET A 473 0.22 -10.86 -28.48
CA MET A 473 -0.63 -9.99 -27.66
C MET A 473 -2.11 -10.38 -27.72
N VAL A 474 -2.60 -10.81 -28.89
CA VAL A 474 -3.98 -11.27 -29.08
C VAL A 474 -4.20 -12.61 -28.37
N LYS A 475 -3.29 -13.58 -28.53
CA LYS A 475 -3.39 -14.89 -27.88
C LYS A 475 -3.31 -14.79 -26.35
N MET A 476 -2.49 -13.87 -25.83
CA MET A 476 -2.39 -13.57 -24.41
C MET A 476 -3.59 -12.76 -23.87
N GLY A 477 -4.51 -12.30 -24.73
CA GLY A 477 -5.71 -11.56 -24.33
C GLY A 477 -5.45 -10.11 -23.88
N VAL A 478 -4.24 -9.59 -24.13
CA VAL A 478 -3.80 -8.26 -23.66
C VAL A 478 -3.68 -7.23 -24.79
N ALA A 479 -3.93 -7.62 -26.04
CA ALA A 479 -3.96 -6.70 -27.16
C ALA A 479 -5.00 -5.57 -26.92
N PRO A 480 -4.61 -4.30 -27.13
CA PRO A 480 -5.56 -3.18 -27.02
C PRO A 480 -6.59 -3.27 -28.14
N MET A 481 -7.87 -3.31 -27.77
CA MET A 481 -8.99 -3.36 -28.71
C MET A 481 -9.38 -1.93 -29.12
N ARG A 482 -9.74 -1.72 -30.38
CA ARG A 482 -10.35 -0.44 -30.82
C ARG A 482 -11.75 -0.32 -30.22
N ASP A 483 -12.08 0.84 -29.67
CA ASP A 483 -13.46 1.16 -29.26
C ASP A 483 -14.38 1.13 -30.49
N ALA A 484 -15.37 0.24 -30.50
CA ALA A 484 -16.32 0.11 -31.60
C ALA A 484 -17.24 1.35 -31.82
N GLY A 485 -17.06 2.43 -31.05
CA GLY A 485 -17.92 3.62 -31.04
C GLY A 485 -17.27 4.95 -31.44
N LYS A 486 -15.94 5.05 -31.57
CA LYS A 486 -15.30 6.28 -32.07
C LYS A 486 -15.15 6.19 -33.60
N LYS A 487 -16.10 6.82 -34.33
CA LYS A 487 -15.88 7.12 -35.75
C LYS A 487 -14.65 8.02 -35.84
N GLU A 488 -13.63 7.54 -36.55
CA GLU A 488 -12.44 8.33 -36.92
C GLU A 488 -12.91 9.66 -37.52
N GLY A 489 -12.49 10.76 -36.90
CA GLY A 489 -12.65 12.09 -37.47
C GLY A 489 -11.92 12.12 -38.80
N LYS A 490 -12.64 12.52 -39.85
CA LYS A 490 -12.05 12.78 -41.17
C LYS A 490 -10.87 13.73 -41.00
N GLU A 491 -9.71 13.31 -41.50
CA GLU A 491 -8.63 14.22 -41.88
C GLU A 491 -9.23 15.32 -42.77
N SER A 492 -9.10 16.57 -42.34
CA SER A 492 -9.37 17.73 -43.18
C SER A 492 -8.13 18.02 -44.01
N ASP A 493 -8.16 17.63 -45.27
CA ASP A 493 -7.32 18.22 -46.31
C ASP A 493 -7.72 19.70 -46.46
N VAL A 494 -6.90 20.62 -45.91
CA VAL A 494 -6.62 21.96 -46.46
C VAL A 494 -5.18 22.34 -46.14
#